data_AF-A0A0R1SN60-F1
#
_entry.id   AF-A0A0R1SN60-F1
#
_cell.length_a   1.000
_cell.length_b   1.000
_cell.length_c   1.000
_cell.angle_alpha   90.00
_cell.angle_beta   90.00
_cell.angle_gamma   90.00
#
_symmetry.space_group_name_H-M   'P 1'
#
loop_
_entity.id
_entity.type
_entity.pdbx_description
1 polymer ?
#
loop_
_entity_poly.entity_id
_entity_poly.type
_entity_poly.pdbx_seq_one_letter_code
_entity_poly.pdbx_strand_id
1 'polypeptide(L)'
;MERMNKVILNDFIREFNKRYDSRTFQRIEVINNDSLDQSTIFIKQDQSQVDRLKKIYSISPMNKKTVDLIFNAAAQELPFDGYYVWKENNQLQPAYIQIKQ
;
A
#
# COMPACT_ATOMS: atom_id res chain seq x y z
N MET A 1 -14.12 -11.60 9.06
CA MET A 1 -13.02 -10.61 9.16
C MET A 1 -13.15 -9.87 10.48
N GLU A 2 -12.13 -9.92 11.31
CA GLU A 2 -12.09 -9.21 12.60
C GLU A 2 -12.36 -7.71 12.41
N ARG A 3 -13.14 -7.13 13.32
CA ARG A 3 -13.64 -5.74 13.27
C ARG A 3 -12.50 -4.71 13.07
N MET A 4 -11.31 -5.02 13.59
CA MET A 4 -10.08 -4.23 13.45
C MET A 4 -9.62 -4.11 11.99
N ASN A 5 -9.64 -5.20 11.23
CA ASN A 5 -9.21 -5.20 9.83
C ASN A 5 -10.17 -4.36 8.96
N LYS A 6 -11.45 -4.27 9.32
CA LYS A 6 -12.45 -3.47 8.60
C LYS A 6 -12.24 -1.96 8.82
N VAL A 7 -11.89 -1.52 10.03
CA VAL A 7 -11.60 -0.10 10.30
C VAL A 7 -10.37 0.33 9.51
N ILE A 8 -9.31 -0.48 9.57
CA ILE A 8 -8.07 -0.21 8.85
C ILE A 8 -8.29 -0.19 7.33
N LEU A 9 -9.05 -1.15 6.79
CA LEU A 9 -9.40 -1.19 5.37
C LEU A 9 -10.13 0.08 4.93
N ASN A 10 -11.16 0.49 5.68
CA ASN A 10 -11.95 1.69 5.35
C ASN A 10 -11.10 2.96 5.38
N ASP A 11 -10.24 3.09 6.39
CA ASP A 11 -9.33 4.24 6.49
C ASP A 11 -8.29 4.24 5.36
N PHE A 12 -7.75 3.07 5.00
CA PHE A 12 -6.87 2.93 3.84
C PHE A 12 -7.56 3.38 2.55
N ILE A 13 -8.76 2.88 2.26
CA ILE A 13 -9.54 3.24 1.07
C ILE A 13 -9.80 4.74 1.03
N ARG A 14 -10.18 5.34 2.17
CA ARG A 14 -10.40 6.79 2.27
C ARG A 14 -9.13 7.57 1.94
N GLU A 15 -7.98 7.19 2.52
CA GLU A 15 -6.72 7.89 2.30
C GLU A 15 -6.15 7.68 0.90
N PHE A 16 -6.39 6.51 0.29
CA PHE A 16 -6.08 6.20 -1.11
C PHE A 16 -6.86 7.14 -2.03
N ASN A 17 -8.19 7.18 -1.92
CA ASN A 17 -9.05 8.00 -2.79
C ASN A 17 -8.74 9.50 -2.71
N LYS A 18 -8.31 10.00 -1.54
CA LYS A 18 -7.88 11.41 -1.38
C LYS A 18 -6.65 11.76 -2.21
N ARG A 19 -5.77 10.80 -2.46
CA ARG A 19 -4.45 11.03 -3.09
C ARG A 19 -4.35 10.43 -4.49
N TYR A 20 -5.24 9.50 -4.82
CA TYR A 20 -5.31 8.86 -6.12
C TYR A 20 -5.64 9.88 -7.22
N ASP A 21 -4.88 9.80 -8.31
CA ASP A 21 -5.11 10.55 -9.54
C ASP A 21 -4.81 9.58 -10.68
N SER A 22 -5.83 9.22 -11.45
CA SER A 22 -5.74 8.23 -12.53
C SER A 22 -4.79 8.62 -13.65
N ARG A 23 -4.47 9.91 -13.80
CA ARG A 23 -3.56 10.41 -14.84
C ARG A 23 -2.10 10.21 -14.48
N THR A 24 -1.81 10.15 -13.19
CA THR A 24 -0.44 10.12 -12.67
C THR A 24 -0.15 8.86 -11.87
N PHE A 25 -1.15 8.09 -11.45
CA PHE A 25 -0.93 6.87 -10.67
C PHE A 25 -0.06 5.85 -11.42
N GLN A 26 0.97 5.35 -10.73
CA GLN A 26 1.83 4.28 -11.25
C GLN A 26 1.67 2.98 -10.46
N ARG A 27 1.82 3.04 -9.13
CA ARG A 27 1.83 1.85 -8.26
C ARG A 27 1.71 2.22 -6.78
N ILE A 28 1.49 1.21 -5.95
CA ILE A 28 1.62 1.29 -4.50
C ILE A 28 2.95 0.69 -4.06
N GLU A 29 3.61 1.35 -3.11
CA GLU A 29 4.84 0.86 -2.48
C GLU A 29 4.68 0.77 -0.97
N VAL A 30 5.28 -0.24 -0.36
CA VAL A 30 5.21 -0.53 1.07
C VAL A 30 6.62 -0.67 1.63
N ILE A 31 6.87 -0.01 2.75
CA ILE A 31 8.07 -0.18 3.57
C ILE A 31 7.64 -0.89 4.85
N ASN A 32 8.10 -2.13 5.02
CA ASN A 32 7.86 -2.92 6.24
C ASN A 32 9.03 -2.72 7.19
N ASN A 33 8.72 -2.49 8.46
CA ASN A 33 9.64 -2.57 9.57
C ASN A 33 9.13 -3.66 10.52
N ASP A 34 9.47 -4.91 10.17
CA ASP A 34 9.02 -6.10 10.91
C ASP A 34 9.53 -6.10 12.36
N SER A 35 10.67 -5.45 12.64
CA SER A 35 11.19 -5.30 14.02
C SER A 35 10.35 -4.39 14.92
N LEU A 36 9.58 -3.48 14.33
CA LEU A 36 8.70 -2.54 15.03
C LEU A 36 7.21 -2.84 14.82
N ASP A 37 6.87 -3.97 14.17
CA ASP A 37 5.50 -4.30 13.75
C ASP A 37 4.81 -3.15 12.99
N GLN A 38 5.56 -2.43 12.16
CA GLN A 38 5.07 -1.23 11.47
C GLN A 38 5.24 -1.32 9.97
N SER A 39 4.23 -0.88 9.22
CA SER A 39 4.33 -0.73 7.77
C SER A 39 3.89 0.66 7.34
N THR A 40 4.58 1.21 6.34
CA THR A 40 4.24 2.50 5.73
C THR A 40 3.94 2.30 4.25
N ILE A 41 2.83 2.87 3.80
CA ILE A 41 2.30 2.75 2.44
C ILE A 41 2.40 4.09 1.71
N PHE A 42 2.83 4.02 0.45
CA PHE A 42 3.00 5.16 -0.45
C PHE A 42 2.27 4.92 -1.78
N ILE A 43 1.67 5.98 -2.36
CA ILE A 43 1.32 5.98 -3.78
C ILE A 43 2.45 6.66 -4.55
N LYS A 44 2.91 5.97 -5.58
CA LYS A 44 3.82 6.49 -6.58
C LYS A 44 3.03 7.12 -7.72
N GLN A 45 3.35 8.38 -8.04
CA GLN A 45 2.76 9.13 -9.15
C GLN A 45 3.84 9.60 -10.14
N ASP A 46 3.50 9.63 -11.43
CA ASP A 46 4.30 10.19 -12.51
C ASP A 46 4.04 11.69 -12.61
N GLN A 47 4.98 12.49 -12.11
CA GLN A 47 5.10 13.88 -12.48
C GLN A 47 6.58 14.15 -12.70
N SER A 48 6.91 14.68 -13.88
CA SER A 48 8.27 15.02 -14.26
C SER A 48 8.92 15.84 -13.15
N GLN A 49 10.04 15.32 -12.64
CA GLN A 49 10.88 15.82 -11.54
C GLN A 49 10.53 15.27 -10.14
N VAL A 50 11.24 14.17 -9.85
CA VAL A 50 11.61 13.68 -8.51
C VAL A 50 10.44 13.16 -7.66
N ASP A 51 10.30 11.83 -7.65
CA ASP A 51 9.88 11.02 -6.49
C ASP A 51 8.97 11.69 -5.43
N ARG A 52 7.74 12.05 -5.80
CA ARG A 52 6.74 12.34 -4.77
C ARG A 52 6.08 11.05 -4.31
N LEU A 53 6.83 10.20 -3.61
CA LEU A 53 6.27 9.16 -2.76
C LEU A 53 5.34 9.83 -1.74
N LYS A 54 4.05 9.89 -2.03
CA LYS A 54 3.07 10.44 -1.10
C LYS A 54 2.76 9.34 -0.10
N LYS A 55 3.24 9.51 1.13
CA LYS A 55 2.80 8.69 2.26
C LYS A 55 1.29 8.81 2.37
N ILE A 56 0.62 7.67 2.24
CA ILE A 56 -0.83 7.57 2.31
C ILE A 56 -1.23 7.09 3.69
N TYR A 57 -0.41 6.22 4.28
CA TYR A 57 -0.81 5.49 5.46
C TYR A 57 0.42 4.95 6.22
N SER A 58 0.42 5.05 7.54
CA SER A 58 1.28 4.26 8.42
C SER A 58 0.41 3.77 9.57
N ILE A 59 0.44 2.46 9.84
CA ILE A 59 -0.25 1.88 10.99
C ILE A 59 0.69 0.98 11.77
N SER A 60 0.51 1.02 13.10
CA SER A 60 1.07 0.10 14.08
C SER A 60 -0.09 -0.49 14.90
N PRO A 61 -0.12 -1.81 15.18
CA PRO A 61 0.71 -2.84 14.56
C PRO A 61 0.18 -3.21 13.17
N MET A 62 1.04 -3.17 12.16
CA MET A 62 0.76 -3.62 10.79
C MET A 62 1.96 -4.40 10.28
N ASN A 63 2.05 -5.66 10.70
CA ASN A 63 3.00 -6.61 10.15
C ASN A 63 2.60 -7.01 8.72
N LYS A 64 3.52 -7.65 8.00
CA LYS A 64 3.32 -8.11 6.62
C LYS A 64 1.99 -8.84 6.38
N LYS A 65 1.55 -9.71 7.31
CA LYS A 65 0.30 -10.46 7.17
C LYS A 65 -0.93 -9.55 7.14
N THR A 66 -0.96 -8.52 7.98
CA THR A 66 -2.05 -7.54 8.00
C THR A 66 -2.07 -6.69 6.72
N VAL A 67 -0.89 -6.31 6.21
CA VAL A 67 -0.74 -5.66 4.89
C VAL A 67 -1.38 -6.52 3.80
N ASP A 68 -0.97 -7.77 3.67
CA ASP A 68 -1.47 -8.67 2.62
C ASP A 68 -3.00 -8.79 2.67
N LEU A 69 -3.60 -8.90 3.86
CA LEU A 69 -5.05 -8.96 4.03
C LEU A 69 -5.78 -7.68 3.60
N ILE A 70 -5.26 -6.51 3.98
CA ILE A 70 -5.86 -5.21 3.63
C ILE A 70 -5.78 -4.98 2.13
N PHE A 71 -4.63 -5.25 1.52
CA PHE A 71 -4.43 -5.06 0.09
C PHE A 71 -5.27 -6.01 -0.75
N ASN A 72 -5.40 -7.27 -0.33
CA ASN A 72 -6.27 -8.24 -1.02
C ASN A 72 -7.74 -7.80 -1.01
N ALA A 73 -8.22 -7.25 0.11
CA ALA A 73 -9.57 -6.71 0.19
C ALA A 73 -9.71 -5.41 -0.62
N ALA A 74 -8.75 -4.50 -0.50
CA ALA A 74 -8.81 -3.19 -1.14
C ALA A 74 -8.68 -3.24 -2.66
N ALA A 75 -7.93 -4.19 -3.23
CA ALA A 75 -7.81 -4.38 -4.67
C ALA A 75 -9.13 -4.83 -5.34
N GLN A 76 -10.11 -5.31 -4.56
CA GLN A 76 -11.46 -5.57 -5.08
C GLN A 76 -12.25 -4.28 -5.32
N GLU A 77 -11.84 -3.17 -4.69
CA GLU A 77 -12.58 -1.89 -4.70
C GLU A 77 -11.80 -0.75 -5.37
N LEU A 78 -10.48 -0.86 -5.48
CA LEU A 78 -9.58 0.20 -5.90
C LEU A 78 -8.84 -0.14 -7.19
N PRO A 79 -8.45 0.87 -7.99
CA PRO A 79 -7.81 0.69 -9.29
C PRO A 79 -6.31 0.35 -9.17
N PHE A 80 -5.98 -0.74 -8.49
CA PHE A 80 -4.63 -1.31 -8.46
C PHE A 80 -4.70 -2.85 -8.31
N ASP A 81 -3.75 -3.55 -8.93
CA ASP A 81 -3.73 -5.02 -8.94
C ASP A 81 -2.61 -5.62 -8.07
N GLY A 82 -1.83 -4.77 -7.38
CA GLY A 82 -0.74 -5.21 -6.50
C GLY A 82 0.08 -4.05 -5.90
N TYR A 83 1.13 -4.40 -5.18
CA TYR A 83 2.06 -3.46 -4.53
C TYR A 83 3.50 -3.96 -4.55
N TYR A 84 4.44 -3.06 -4.28
CA TYR A 84 5.87 -3.34 -4.21
C TYR A 84 6.35 -3.21 -2.77
N VAL A 85 7.29 -4.04 -2.35
CA VAL A 85 7.87 -3.97 -0.99
C VAL A 85 9.34 -3.60 -1.09
N TRP A 86 9.74 -2.61 -0.30
CA TRP A 86 11.15 -2.24 -0.12
C TRP A 86 11.85 -3.27 0.76
N LYS A 87 12.99 -3.78 0.30
CA LYS A 87 13.91 -4.60 1.11
C LYS A 87 14.99 -3.75 1.76
N GLU A 88 15.65 -4.33 2.77
CA GLU A 88 16.75 -3.71 3.54
C GLU A 88 17.89 -3.15 2.66
N ASN A 89 18.06 -3.65 1.44
CA ASN A 89 19.05 -3.17 0.47
C ASN A 89 18.55 -2.02 -0.42
N ASN A 90 17.44 -1.35 -0.06
CA ASN A 90 16.78 -0.31 -0.85
C ASN A 90 16.43 -0.75 -2.28
N GLN A 91 16.20 -2.05 -2.49
CA GLN A 91 15.67 -2.55 -3.75
C GLN A 91 14.16 -2.75 -3.61
N LEU A 92 13.43 -2.22 -4.58
CA LEU A 92 12.03 -2.57 -4.79
C LEU A 92 11.98 -4.00 -5.32
N GLN A 93 11.36 -4.89 -4.54
CA GLN A 93 10.95 -6.17 -5.08
C GLN A 93 9.45 -6.14 -5.33
N PRO A 94 8.99 -6.65 -6.47
CA PRO A 94 7.58 -6.90 -6.62
C PRO A 94 7.16 -7.89 -5.54
N ALA A 95 6.32 -7.44 -4.61
CA ALA A 95 5.44 -8.35 -3.89
C ALA A 95 4.18 -8.49 -4.76
N TYR A 96 4.36 -9.04 -5.97
CA TYR A 96 3.24 -9.33 -6.85
C TYR A 96 2.39 -10.40 -6.17
N ILE A 97 1.37 -9.99 -5.42
CA ILE A 97 0.16 -10.77 -5.31
C ILE A 97 -0.62 -10.40 -6.57
N GLN A 98 -0.42 -11.17 -7.64
CA GLN A 98 -1.35 -11.13 -8.77
C GLN A 98 -2.68 -11.65 -8.24
N ILE A 99 -3.57 -10.74 -7.84
CA ILE A 99 -4.94 -11.09 -7.50
C ILE A 99 -5.60 -11.43 -8.84
N LYS A 100 -5.60 -12.71 -9.19
CA LYS A 100 -6.43 -13.20 -10.29
C LYS A 100 -7.87 -12.80 -9.94
N GLN A 101 -8.45 -11.91 -10.74
CA GLN A 101 -9.89 -11.72 -10.82
C GLN A 101 -10.56 -13.04 -11.20
#